data_AF-A0A7R8CIS4-F1
#
_entry.id   AF-A0A7R8CIS4-F1
#
_cell.length_a   1.000
_cell.length_b   1.000
_cell.length_c   1.000
_cell.angle_alpha   90.00
_cell.angle_beta   90.00
_cell.angle_gamma   90.00
#
_symmetry.space_group_name_H-M   'P 1'
#
loop_
_entity.id
_entity.type
_entity.pdbx_description
1 polymer ?
#
loop_
_entity_poly.entity_id
_entity_poly.type
_entity_poly.pdbx_seq_one_letter_code
_entity_poly.pdbx_strand_id
1 'polypeptide(L)'
;MLMNALSAPLMHKFACVLIDRYYGTCNLKDLWINDQEVVQDFEDVAQNLESMAKHLRQYVKSHKKNGLDSEVNISFLGHPINSYHLIKHVSMGWRDIVDNVLNVEKIVREKFDKFHERGEKQLPDYYDIQGASFGIARLISLYELNATSLVREGRVVGELGDWQTIYSEPSHVSLNAWDVYSIAAEAFSNRLFNAGYDMLDLALKKLMEEEKINPPNDQVVFNVTATHLEMDVVRSSLKKVIEMHNVFLKKRGNISSSHRTHDHPVGLKKPKKKI
;
A
#
# COMPACT_ATOMS: atom_id res chain seq x y z
N MET A 1 -33.80 -2.04 10.57
CA MET A 1 -32.59 -2.18 11.43
C MET A 1 -32.36 -3.65 11.83
N LEU A 2 -32.31 -4.57 10.86
CA LEU A 2 -32.13 -6.03 11.10
C LEU A 2 -31.56 -6.77 9.87
N MET A 3 -30.76 -6.09 9.02
CA MET A 3 -30.13 -6.70 7.83
C MET A 3 -28.61 -6.88 7.93
N ASN A 4 -28.00 -6.60 9.10
CA ASN A 4 -26.54 -6.64 9.27
C ASN A 4 -25.98 -7.99 9.79
N ALA A 5 -26.81 -9.01 10.01
CA ALA A 5 -26.39 -10.24 10.69
C ALA A 5 -26.01 -11.41 9.75
N LEU A 6 -26.40 -11.36 8.47
CA LEU A 6 -26.25 -12.50 7.55
C LEU A 6 -24.98 -12.46 6.67
N SER A 7 -24.29 -11.32 6.58
CA SER A 7 -22.98 -11.21 5.88
C SER A 7 -21.80 -11.59 6.78
N ALA A 8 -21.97 -11.54 8.10
CA ALA A 8 -20.94 -11.83 9.09
C ALA A 8 -20.39 -13.27 9.05
N PRO A 9 -21.19 -14.35 8.86
CA PRO A 9 -20.67 -15.72 8.89
C PRO A 9 -19.80 -16.07 7.67
N LEU A 10 -20.14 -15.53 6.49
CA LEU A 10 -19.36 -15.73 5.27
C LEU A 10 -18.04 -14.95 5.38
N MET A 11 -18.10 -13.68 5.78
CA MET A 11 -16.91 -12.84 6.00
C MET A 11 -16.03 -13.36 7.14
N HIS A 12 -16.60 -13.92 8.21
CA HIS A 12 -15.84 -14.55 9.29
C HIS A 12 -15.13 -15.82 8.82
N LYS A 13 -15.76 -16.64 7.97
CA LYS A 13 -15.09 -17.78 7.33
C LYS A 13 -14.00 -17.34 6.34
N PHE A 14 -14.22 -16.28 5.57
CA PHE A 14 -13.21 -15.71 4.67
C PHE A 14 -12.01 -15.12 5.43
N ALA A 15 -12.27 -14.38 6.51
CA ALA A 15 -11.27 -13.86 7.41
C ALA A 15 -10.49 -15.01 8.08
N CYS A 16 -11.17 -16.02 8.64
CA CYS A 16 -10.51 -17.18 9.24
C CYS A 16 -9.68 -18.00 8.24
N VAL A 17 -10.08 -18.15 6.97
CA VAL A 17 -9.26 -18.91 5.99
C VAL A 17 -8.02 -18.15 5.54
N LEU A 18 -8.06 -16.81 5.46
CA LEU A 18 -6.90 -15.96 5.19
C LEU A 18 -6.00 -15.81 6.43
N ILE A 19 -6.60 -15.76 7.62
CA ILE A 19 -5.93 -15.52 8.90
C ILE A 19 -5.35 -16.84 9.42
N ASP A 20 -6.13 -17.89 9.68
CA ASP A 20 -5.71 -19.07 10.48
C ASP A 20 -4.56 -19.93 9.89
N ARG A 21 -4.26 -19.83 8.59
CA ARG A 21 -3.19 -20.65 7.97
C ARG A 21 -1.84 -19.93 7.86
N TYR A 22 -1.82 -18.60 7.95
CA TYR A 22 -0.60 -17.79 7.81
C TYR A 22 -0.37 -16.83 8.97
N TYR A 23 -1.40 -16.50 9.75
CA TYR A 23 -1.32 -15.73 10.97
C TYR A 23 -2.10 -16.44 12.07
N GLY A 24 -1.43 -16.79 13.18
CA GLY A 24 -2.15 -16.93 14.43
C GLY A 24 -3.02 -15.68 14.61
N THR A 25 -4.25 -15.83 15.07
CA THR A 25 -5.29 -14.79 15.20
C THR A 25 -4.91 -13.55 16.04
N CYS A 26 -3.66 -13.47 16.47
CA CYS A 26 -2.97 -12.33 17.05
C CYS A 26 -1.92 -11.78 16.06
N ASN A 27 -2.26 -10.75 15.26
CA ASN A 27 -1.37 -9.59 15.02
C ASN A 27 -1.94 -8.49 14.09
N LEU A 28 -2.99 -8.71 13.27
CA LEU A 28 -3.46 -7.64 12.36
C LEU A 28 -4.10 -6.45 13.09
N LYS A 29 -4.82 -6.73 14.18
CA LYS A 29 -5.40 -5.69 15.04
C LYS A 29 -4.30 -4.88 15.75
N ASP A 30 -3.29 -5.56 16.27
CA ASP A 30 -2.18 -4.91 16.97
C ASP A 30 -1.31 -4.13 15.99
N LEU A 31 -1.09 -4.66 14.78
CA LEU A 31 -0.46 -3.95 13.67
C LEU A 31 -1.24 -2.69 13.29
N TRP A 32 -2.57 -2.78 13.19
CA TRP A 32 -3.43 -1.62 12.91
C TRP A 32 -3.28 -0.54 13.97
N ILE A 33 -3.42 -0.90 15.25
CA ILE A 33 -3.30 0.06 16.36
C ILE A 33 -1.91 0.68 16.36
N ASN A 34 -0.86 -0.13 16.22
CA ASN A 34 0.52 0.36 16.15
C ASN A 34 0.73 1.30 14.96
N ASP A 35 0.18 1.00 13.79
CA ASP A 35 0.33 1.84 12.61
C ASP A 35 -0.36 3.20 12.79
N GLN A 36 -1.55 3.23 13.42
CA GLN A 36 -2.22 4.49 13.77
C GLN A 36 -1.38 5.35 14.73
N GLU A 37 -0.79 4.75 15.76
CA GLU A 37 0.08 5.45 16.71
C GLU A 37 1.32 6.04 16.00
N VAL A 38 1.92 5.29 15.09
CA VAL A 38 3.13 5.73 14.39
C VAL A 38 2.81 6.81 13.35
N VAL A 39 1.67 6.73 12.67
CA VAL A 39 1.21 7.80 11.77
C VAL A 39 0.99 9.10 12.55
N GLN A 40 0.38 9.03 13.73
CA GLN A 40 0.24 10.21 14.60
C GLN A 40 1.62 10.78 15.01
N ASP A 41 2.57 9.89 15.36
CA ASP A 41 3.93 10.32 15.67
C ASP A 41 4.63 10.97 14.46
N PHE A 42 4.40 10.48 13.23
CA PHE A 42 4.91 11.10 12.01
C PHE A 42 4.32 12.48 11.75
N GLU A 43 3.01 12.66 11.94
CA GLU A 43 2.36 13.97 11.80
C GLU A 43 2.94 14.98 12.79
N ASP A 44 3.09 14.59 14.05
CA ASP A 44 3.68 15.44 15.08
C ASP A 44 5.14 15.81 14.76
N VAL A 45 5.95 14.85 14.29
CA VAL A 45 7.34 15.11 13.87
C VAL A 45 7.36 16.09 12.70
N ALA A 46 6.50 15.90 11.69
CA ALA A 46 6.42 16.80 10.54
C ALA A 46 6.08 18.24 10.97
N GLN A 47 5.06 18.41 11.80
CA GLN A 47 4.68 19.73 12.32
C GLN A 47 5.80 20.39 13.14
N ASN A 48 6.49 19.62 13.99
CA ASN A 48 7.60 20.11 14.78
C ASN A 48 8.79 20.53 13.90
N LEU A 49 9.14 19.73 12.89
CA LEU A 49 10.20 20.06 11.93
C LEU A 49 9.88 21.34 11.15
N GLU A 50 8.62 21.51 10.71
CA GLU A 50 8.16 22.74 10.05
C GLU A 50 8.26 23.97 10.96
N SER A 51 7.85 23.82 12.22
CA SER A 51 7.95 24.87 13.24
C SER A 51 9.41 25.27 13.48
N MET A 52 10.29 24.29 13.72
CA MET A 52 11.72 24.55 13.92
C MET A 52 12.35 25.25 12.71
N ALA A 53 12.03 24.79 11.50
CA ALA A 53 12.50 25.42 10.26
C ALA A 53 12.03 26.88 10.14
N LYS A 54 10.80 27.19 10.56
CA LYS A 54 10.27 28.56 10.59
C LYS A 54 11.07 29.46 11.53
N HIS A 55 11.35 29.03 12.76
CA HIS A 55 12.11 29.81 13.74
C HIS A 55 13.57 30.05 13.28
N LEU A 56 14.23 29.02 12.74
CA LEU A 56 15.56 29.16 12.14
C LEU A 56 15.57 30.18 10.99
N ARG A 57 14.60 30.10 10.07
CA ARG A 57 14.45 31.06 8.96
C ARG A 57 14.22 32.49 9.46
N GLN A 58 13.43 32.67 10.52
CA GLN A 58 13.19 33.98 11.12
C GLN A 58 14.46 34.57 11.72
N TYR A 59 15.25 33.77 12.44
CA TYR A 59 16.53 34.21 12.99
C TYR A 59 17.50 34.65 11.88
N VAL A 60 17.66 33.83 10.84
CA VAL A 60 18.49 34.17 9.66
C VAL A 60 17.99 35.43 8.95
N LYS A 61 16.66 35.59 8.81
CA LYS A 61 16.07 36.80 8.21
C LYS A 61 16.36 38.04 9.05
N SER A 62 16.27 37.95 10.38
CA SER A 62 16.63 39.05 11.28
C SER A 62 18.11 39.41 11.16
N HIS A 63 18.98 38.41 11.06
CA HIS A 63 20.42 38.61 10.89
C HIS A 63 20.74 39.41 9.62
N LYS A 64 20.19 38.98 8.47
CA LYS A 64 20.36 39.66 7.17
C LYS A 64 19.75 41.06 7.15
N LYS A 65 18.57 41.25 7.76
CA LYS A 65 17.92 42.56 7.84
C LYS A 65 18.75 43.58 8.60
N ASN A 66 19.54 43.13 9.58
CA ASN A 66 20.42 43.98 10.37
C ASN A 66 21.79 44.22 9.68
N GLY A 67 22.01 43.70 8.46
CA GLY A 67 23.28 43.86 7.72
C GLY A 67 24.47 43.14 8.36
N LEU A 68 24.20 42.11 9.16
CA LEU A 68 25.22 41.38 9.92
C LEU A 68 25.97 40.33 9.09
N ASP A 69 25.57 40.15 7.83
CA ASP A 69 26.17 39.27 6.84
C ASP A 69 27.38 39.89 6.11
N SER A 70 27.71 41.14 6.42
CA SER A 70 28.88 41.86 5.90
C SER A 70 30.10 41.71 6.82
N GLU A 71 31.28 42.16 6.36
CA GLU A 71 32.47 42.25 7.22
C GLU A 71 32.21 43.12 8.45
N VAL A 72 32.93 42.81 9.55
CA VAL A 72 32.77 43.50 10.83
C VAL A 72 32.99 45.00 10.67
N ASN A 73 31.92 45.76 10.84
CA ASN A 73 31.95 47.21 10.71
C ASN A 73 32.00 47.87 12.11
N ILE A 74 33.19 48.31 12.52
CA ILE A 74 33.39 48.97 13.83
C ILE A 74 32.56 50.27 13.93
N SER A 75 32.38 51.00 12.82
CA SER A 75 31.54 52.21 12.78
C SER A 75 30.07 51.89 13.05
N PHE A 76 29.57 50.77 12.50
CA PHE A 76 28.23 50.25 12.81
C PHE A 76 28.07 49.95 14.30
N LEU A 77 29.05 49.27 14.92
CA LEU A 77 29.07 48.96 16.36
C LEU A 77 29.28 50.19 17.26
N GLY A 78 29.82 51.28 16.72
CA GLY A 78 29.92 52.56 17.41
C GLY A 78 28.58 53.28 17.57
N HIS A 79 27.58 52.95 16.74
CA HIS A 79 26.27 53.59 16.79
C HIS A 79 25.36 52.89 17.83
N PRO A 80 24.89 53.58 18.89
CA PRO A 80 24.22 52.94 20.02
C PRO A 80 22.93 52.19 19.65
N ILE A 81 22.18 52.67 18.65
CA ILE A 81 20.96 51.99 18.16
C ILE A 81 21.31 50.66 17.45
N ASN A 82 22.39 50.64 16.68
CA ASN A 82 22.81 49.45 15.93
C ASN A 82 23.31 48.38 16.91
N SER A 83 24.11 48.80 17.90
CA SER A 83 24.59 47.93 18.97
C SER A 83 23.44 47.39 19.82
N TYR A 84 22.43 48.21 20.13
CA TYR A 84 21.20 47.74 20.76
C TYR A 84 20.48 46.68 19.91
N HIS A 85 20.33 46.89 18.60
CA HIS A 85 19.68 45.92 17.71
C HIS A 85 20.45 44.61 17.59
N LEU A 86 21.79 44.66 17.56
CA LEU A 86 22.63 43.47 17.60
C LEU A 86 22.43 42.70 18.91
N ILE A 87 22.52 43.39 20.06
CA ILE A 87 22.32 42.78 21.39
C ILE A 87 20.92 42.16 21.47
N LYS A 88 19.89 42.86 20.98
CA LYS A 88 18.51 42.36 20.95
C LYS A 88 18.37 41.13 20.05
N HIS A 89 18.93 41.15 18.85
CA HIS A 89 18.91 40.03 17.91
C HIS A 89 19.55 38.79 18.54
N VAL A 90 20.75 38.92 19.10
CA VAL A 90 21.44 37.79 19.75
C VAL A 90 20.70 37.33 20.99
N SER A 91 20.37 38.23 21.93
CA SER A 91 19.74 37.83 23.21
C SER A 91 18.34 37.24 23.02
N MET A 92 17.43 37.99 22.40
CA MET A 92 16.03 37.55 22.25
C MET A 92 15.90 36.51 21.14
N GLY A 93 16.62 36.66 20.03
CA GLY A 93 16.59 35.70 18.94
C GLY A 93 17.19 34.36 19.34
N TRP A 94 18.30 34.34 20.09
CA TRP A 94 18.87 33.08 20.55
C TRP A 94 17.98 32.38 21.57
N ARG A 95 17.32 33.15 22.45
CA ARG A 95 16.31 32.59 23.36
C ARG A 95 15.17 31.91 22.58
N ASP A 96 14.67 32.55 21.53
CA ASP A 96 13.66 31.95 20.65
C ASP A 96 14.15 30.63 20.01
N ILE A 97 15.42 30.58 19.59
CA ILE A 97 16.04 29.34 19.09
C ILE A 97 16.12 28.25 20.17
N VAL A 98 16.52 28.59 21.39
CA VAL A 98 16.55 27.61 22.49
C VAL A 98 15.15 27.07 22.76
N ASP A 99 14.17 27.95 22.90
CA ASP A 99 12.81 27.60 23.31
C ASP A 99 12.06 26.82 22.23
N ASN A 100 12.21 27.20 20.95
CA ASN A 100 11.40 26.66 19.86
C ASN A 100 12.16 25.74 18.89
N VAL A 101 13.48 25.61 19.01
CA VAL A 101 14.28 24.70 18.19
C VAL A 101 14.95 23.65 19.06
N LEU A 102 15.81 24.04 20.00
CA LEU A 102 16.61 23.06 20.75
C LEU A 102 15.77 22.19 21.68
N ASN A 103 14.76 22.77 22.35
CA ASN A 103 13.87 21.99 23.20
C ASN A 103 12.96 21.05 22.40
N VAL A 104 12.52 21.48 21.21
CA VAL A 104 11.66 20.68 20.31
C VAL A 104 12.45 19.56 19.65
N GLU A 105 13.73 19.81 19.30
CA GLU A 105 14.64 18.82 18.71
C GLU A 105 14.75 17.57 19.58
N LYS A 106 14.82 17.73 20.90
CA LYS A 106 14.85 16.60 21.84
C LYS A 106 13.61 15.71 21.71
N ILE A 107 12.41 16.31 21.65
CA ILE A 107 11.15 15.57 21.51
C ILE A 107 11.11 14.83 20.16
N VAL A 108 11.55 15.50 19.10
CA VAL A 108 11.62 14.90 17.76
C VAL A 108 12.60 13.71 17.74
N ARG A 109 13.76 13.84 18.40
CA ARG A 109 14.76 12.77 18.52
C ARG A 109 14.19 11.55 19.24
N GLU A 110 13.50 11.74 20.36
CA GLU A 110 12.84 10.64 21.09
C GLU A 110 11.83 9.88 20.22
N LYS A 111 11.13 10.57 19.31
CA LYS A 111 10.23 9.91 18.34
C LYS A 111 11.01 9.17 17.24
N PHE A 112 12.12 9.73 16.74
CA PHE A 112 12.97 9.02 15.79
C PHE A 112 13.58 7.75 16.37
N ASP A 113 13.97 7.76 17.65
CA ASP A 113 14.47 6.56 18.34
C ASP A 113 13.40 5.47 18.36
N LYS A 114 12.14 5.80 18.68
CA LYS A 114 11.00 4.86 18.58
C LYS A 114 10.80 4.31 17.16
N PHE A 115 10.99 5.12 16.13
CA PHE A 115 10.88 4.65 14.74
C PHE A 115 12.00 3.66 14.40
N HIS A 116 13.20 3.87 14.92
CA HIS A 116 14.31 2.93 14.76
C HIS A 116 13.99 1.59 15.45
N GLU A 117 13.55 1.64 16.70
CA GLU A 117 13.11 0.44 17.45
C GLU A 117 11.96 -0.29 16.75
N ARG A 118 11.03 0.44 16.09
CA ARG A 118 9.97 -0.18 15.29
C ARG A 118 10.55 -0.99 14.12
N GLY A 119 11.59 -0.48 13.47
CA GLY A 119 12.27 -1.18 12.37
C GLY A 119 13.00 -2.46 12.80
N GLU A 120 13.35 -2.58 14.08
CA GLU A 120 13.95 -3.80 14.65
C GLU A 120 12.90 -4.86 15.03
N LYS A 121 11.62 -4.48 15.14
CA LYS A 121 10.52 -5.43 15.37
C LYS A 121 10.21 -6.21 14.09
N GLN A 122 9.65 -7.41 14.26
CA GLN A 122 9.17 -8.23 13.14
C GLN A 122 7.88 -7.61 12.55
N LEU A 123 8.04 -6.68 11.63
CA LEU A 123 6.97 -6.16 10.77
C LEU A 123 6.69 -7.14 9.63
N PRO A 124 5.49 -7.09 9.02
CA PRO A 124 5.22 -7.86 7.82
C PRO A 124 6.22 -7.54 6.71
N ASP A 125 6.73 -8.57 6.06
CA ASP A 125 7.71 -8.46 4.99
C ASP A 125 7.13 -8.87 3.62
N TYR A 126 8.01 -9.10 2.65
CA TYR A 126 7.58 -9.51 1.32
C TYR A 126 6.92 -10.91 1.29
N TYR A 127 7.37 -11.84 2.14
CA TYR A 127 6.80 -13.20 2.19
C TYR A 127 5.37 -13.17 2.73
N ASP A 128 5.08 -12.27 3.65
CA ASP A 128 3.73 -12.01 4.15
C ASP A 128 2.78 -11.56 3.02
N ILE A 129 3.25 -10.68 2.13
CA ILE A 129 2.49 -10.24 0.95
C ILE A 129 2.26 -11.41 -0.02
N GLN A 130 3.27 -12.24 -0.26
CA GLN A 130 3.13 -13.45 -1.08
C GLN A 130 2.13 -14.44 -0.47
N GLY A 131 2.19 -14.66 0.83
CA GLY A 131 1.26 -15.51 1.58
C GLY A 131 -0.18 -15.02 1.46
N ALA A 132 -0.41 -13.72 1.65
CA ALA A 132 -1.72 -13.09 1.47
C ALA A 132 -2.22 -13.21 0.02
N SER A 133 -1.34 -12.95 -0.96
CA SER A 133 -1.63 -13.07 -2.39
C SER A 133 -2.05 -14.49 -2.77
N PHE A 134 -1.31 -15.50 -2.28
CA PHE A 134 -1.67 -16.90 -2.44
C PHE A 134 -2.99 -17.25 -1.75
N GLY A 135 -3.23 -16.73 -0.54
CA GLY A 135 -4.48 -16.90 0.18
C GLY A 135 -5.69 -16.44 -0.65
N ILE A 136 -5.61 -15.26 -1.25
CA ILE A 136 -6.65 -14.72 -2.15
C ILE A 136 -6.80 -15.60 -3.39
N ALA A 137 -5.71 -15.95 -4.07
CA ALA A 137 -5.73 -16.83 -5.24
C ALA A 137 -6.41 -18.17 -4.95
N ARG A 138 -6.12 -18.73 -3.76
CA ARG A 138 -6.71 -19.99 -3.31
C ARG A 138 -8.20 -19.85 -3.07
N LEU A 139 -8.66 -18.76 -2.46
CA LEU A 139 -10.08 -18.50 -2.27
C LEU A 139 -10.82 -18.40 -3.60
N ILE A 140 -10.27 -17.63 -4.56
CA ILE A 140 -10.81 -17.51 -5.92
C ILE A 140 -10.92 -18.89 -6.57
N SER A 141 -9.85 -19.69 -6.51
CA SER A 141 -9.79 -21.00 -7.15
C SER A 141 -10.66 -22.08 -6.48
N LEU A 142 -10.81 -22.02 -5.16
CA LEU A 142 -11.50 -23.06 -4.37
C LEU A 142 -13.01 -22.83 -4.30
N TYR A 143 -13.42 -21.57 -4.14
CA TYR A 143 -14.82 -21.16 -3.97
C TYR A 143 -15.40 -20.51 -5.23
N GLU A 144 -14.65 -20.53 -6.35
CA GLU A 144 -15.06 -19.95 -7.63
C GLU A 144 -15.54 -18.50 -7.49
N LEU A 145 -14.83 -17.72 -6.65
CA LEU A 145 -15.18 -16.32 -6.42
C LEU A 145 -15.09 -15.54 -7.73
N ASN A 146 -16.02 -14.61 -7.92
CA ASN A 146 -16.00 -13.72 -9.07
C ASN A 146 -14.79 -12.77 -8.98
N ALA A 147 -13.69 -13.14 -9.64
CA ALA A 147 -12.46 -12.36 -9.69
C ALA A 147 -12.68 -10.95 -10.27
N THR A 148 -13.63 -10.79 -11.20
CA THR A 148 -13.94 -9.48 -11.79
C THR A 148 -14.57 -8.55 -10.74
N SER A 149 -15.56 -9.02 -9.99
CA SER A 149 -16.17 -8.23 -8.90
C SER A 149 -15.17 -7.92 -7.80
N LEU A 150 -14.29 -8.87 -7.46
CA LEU A 150 -13.24 -8.64 -6.48
C LEU A 150 -12.28 -7.52 -6.92
N VAL A 151 -11.77 -7.58 -8.16
CA VAL A 151 -10.78 -6.62 -8.66
C VAL A 151 -11.38 -5.26 -8.99
N ARG A 152 -12.56 -5.22 -9.63
CA ARG A 152 -13.15 -3.96 -10.12
C ARG A 152 -13.99 -3.24 -9.07
N GLU A 153 -14.70 -3.99 -8.24
CA GLU A 153 -15.65 -3.44 -7.27
C GLU A 153 -15.16 -3.57 -5.83
N GLY A 154 -14.09 -4.33 -5.59
CA GLY A 154 -13.64 -4.63 -4.23
C GLY A 154 -14.62 -5.51 -3.46
N ARG A 155 -15.48 -6.28 -4.15
CA ARG A 155 -16.57 -7.05 -3.53
C ARG A 155 -16.34 -8.55 -3.65
N VAL A 156 -16.57 -9.25 -2.55
CA VAL A 156 -16.73 -10.71 -2.55
C VAL A 156 -18.18 -11.02 -2.89
N VAL A 157 -18.37 -11.81 -3.93
CA VAL A 157 -19.69 -12.27 -4.40
C VAL A 157 -19.75 -13.78 -4.23
N GLY A 158 -20.82 -14.27 -3.59
CA GLY A 158 -21.06 -15.69 -3.40
C GLY A 158 -22.52 -16.06 -3.54
N GLU A 159 -22.80 -17.35 -3.69
CA GLU A 159 -24.16 -17.89 -3.81
C GLU A 159 -24.53 -18.71 -2.56
N LEU A 160 -25.72 -18.45 -2.00
CA LEU A 160 -26.32 -19.29 -0.96
C LEU A 160 -27.25 -20.31 -1.60
N GLY A 161 -27.47 -21.46 -0.94
CA GLY A 161 -28.14 -22.67 -1.45
C GLY A 161 -29.55 -22.52 -2.06
N ASP A 162 -30.13 -21.33 -2.08
CA ASP A 162 -31.38 -20.97 -2.77
C ASP A 162 -31.14 -20.07 -4.00
N TRP A 163 -29.92 -20.10 -4.60
CA TRP A 163 -29.50 -19.22 -5.71
C TRP A 163 -29.53 -17.73 -5.37
N GLN A 164 -29.50 -17.40 -4.08
CA GLN A 164 -29.43 -16.02 -3.63
C GLN A 164 -27.97 -15.56 -3.68
N THR A 165 -27.69 -14.56 -4.52
CA THR A 165 -26.39 -13.90 -4.56
C THR A 165 -26.24 -12.95 -3.38
N ILE A 166 -25.14 -13.10 -2.63
CA ILE A 166 -24.76 -12.25 -1.51
C ILE A 166 -23.53 -11.45 -1.91
N TYR A 167 -23.52 -10.17 -1.54
CA TYR A 167 -22.42 -9.23 -1.78
C TYR A 167 -21.83 -8.78 -0.45
N SER A 168 -20.51 -8.76 -0.36
CA SER A 168 -19.84 -8.00 0.71
C SER A 168 -19.97 -6.50 0.47
N GLU A 169 -19.70 -5.71 1.51
CA GLU A 169 -19.34 -4.31 1.33
C GLU A 169 -18.09 -4.18 0.44
N PRO A 170 -17.95 -3.08 -0.32
CA PRO A 170 -16.80 -2.89 -1.18
C PRO A 170 -15.57 -2.55 -0.34
N SER A 171 -14.40 -2.98 -0.80
CA SER A 171 -13.11 -2.55 -0.23
C SER A 171 -12.96 -1.03 -0.28
N HIS A 172 -12.38 -0.45 0.76
CA HIS A 172 -12.03 0.97 0.81
C HIS A 172 -10.87 1.30 -0.16
N VAL A 173 -10.08 0.31 -0.55
CA VAL A 173 -8.93 0.45 -1.43
C VAL A 173 -9.07 -0.51 -2.62
N SER A 174 -8.81 0.00 -3.83
CA SER A 174 -8.79 -0.81 -5.06
C SER A 174 -7.42 -1.43 -5.26
N LEU A 175 -7.40 -2.67 -5.76
CA LEU A 175 -6.16 -3.33 -6.20
C LEU A 175 -5.64 -2.64 -7.46
N ASN A 176 -4.34 -2.34 -7.51
CA ASN A 176 -3.66 -1.88 -8.72
C ASN A 176 -3.25 -3.06 -9.61
N ALA A 177 -2.71 -2.80 -10.81
CA ALA A 177 -2.29 -3.87 -11.72
C ALA A 177 -1.22 -4.80 -11.15
N TRP A 178 -0.30 -4.26 -10.33
CA TRP A 178 0.74 -5.04 -9.66
C TRP A 178 0.15 -5.99 -8.60
N ASP A 179 -0.79 -5.53 -7.79
CA ASP A 179 -1.45 -6.37 -6.78
C ASP A 179 -2.16 -7.56 -7.43
N VAL A 180 -2.91 -7.28 -8.51
CA VAL A 180 -3.64 -8.30 -9.28
C VAL A 180 -2.67 -9.29 -9.92
N TYR A 181 -1.54 -8.81 -10.45
CA TYR A 181 -0.48 -9.65 -11.01
C TYR A 181 0.18 -10.54 -9.95
N SER A 182 0.49 -9.99 -8.76
CA SER A 182 1.10 -10.74 -7.65
C SER A 182 0.21 -11.89 -7.18
N ILE A 183 -1.10 -11.68 -7.06
CA ILE A 183 -2.07 -12.75 -6.78
C ILE A 183 -2.02 -13.82 -7.88
N ALA A 184 -1.95 -13.40 -9.15
CA ALA A 184 -1.90 -14.33 -10.27
C ALA A 184 -0.59 -15.13 -10.35
N ALA A 185 0.54 -14.51 -10.03
CA ALA A 185 1.84 -15.15 -9.97
C ALA A 185 1.87 -16.24 -8.90
N GLU A 186 1.34 -15.95 -7.71
CA GLU A 186 1.21 -16.93 -6.63
C GLU A 186 0.24 -18.06 -6.98
N ALA A 187 -0.88 -17.74 -7.66
CA ALA A 187 -1.79 -18.75 -8.18
C ALA A 187 -1.07 -19.72 -9.14
N PHE A 188 -0.28 -19.17 -10.07
CA PHE A 188 0.46 -19.94 -11.06
C PHE A 188 1.53 -20.84 -10.41
N SER A 189 2.34 -20.29 -9.50
CA SER A 189 3.36 -21.03 -8.74
C SER A 189 2.76 -22.22 -7.97
N ASN A 190 1.51 -22.07 -7.50
CA ASN A 190 0.77 -23.10 -6.77
C ASN A 190 -0.19 -23.92 -7.64
N ARG A 191 -0.07 -23.87 -8.97
CA ARG A 191 -0.84 -24.66 -9.95
C ARG A 191 -2.37 -24.44 -9.88
N LEU A 192 -2.79 -23.27 -9.41
CA LEU A 192 -4.17 -22.79 -9.46
C LEU A 192 -4.37 -22.07 -10.80
N PHE A 193 -4.31 -22.82 -11.90
CA PHE A 193 -4.29 -22.25 -13.25
C PHE A 193 -5.59 -21.55 -13.64
N ASN A 194 -6.74 -21.92 -13.06
CA ASN A 194 -8.00 -21.20 -13.23
C ASN A 194 -7.88 -19.76 -12.71
N ALA A 195 -7.58 -19.60 -11.42
CA ALA A 195 -7.40 -18.29 -10.79
C ALA A 195 -6.24 -17.51 -11.40
N GLY A 196 -5.12 -18.18 -11.73
CA GLY A 196 -3.99 -17.55 -12.38
C GLY A 196 -4.34 -16.96 -13.74
N TYR A 197 -5.14 -17.65 -14.55
CA TYR A 197 -5.63 -17.12 -15.83
C TYR A 197 -6.55 -15.92 -15.62
N ASP A 198 -7.57 -16.04 -14.77
CA ASP A 198 -8.56 -14.98 -14.54
C ASP A 198 -7.90 -13.70 -14.02
N MET A 199 -6.97 -13.84 -13.07
CA MET A 199 -6.24 -12.71 -12.50
C MET A 199 -5.23 -12.12 -13.48
N LEU A 200 -4.54 -12.90 -14.32
CA LEU A 200 -3.64 -12.34 -15.34
C LEU A 200 -4.40 -11.58 -16.44
N ASP A 201 -5.58 -12.06 -16.84
CA ASP A 201 -6.45 -11.34 -17.80
C ASP A 201 -6.96 -10.02 -17.20
N LEU A 202 -7.34 -10.02 -15.93
CA LEU A 202 -7.72 -8.80 -15.20
C LEU A 202 -6.55 -7.86 -14.97
N ALA A 203 -5.36 -8.37 -14.63
CA ALA A 203 -4.14 -7.57 -14.44
C ALA A 203 -3.77 -6.84 -15.73
N LEU A 204 -3.86 -7.51 -16.88
CA LEU A 204 -3.58 -6.90 -18.17
C LEU A 204 -4.57 -5.76 -18.49
N LYS A 205 -5.87 -5.99 -18.26
CA LYS A 205 -6.90 -4.95 -18.44
C LYS A 205 -6.67 -3.76 -17.51
N LYS A 206 -6.36 -4.03 -16.24
CA LYS A 206 -6.10 -3.03 -15.22
C LYS A 206 -4.86 -2.19 -15.55
N LEU A 207 -3.77 -2.83 -15.99
CA LEU A 207 -2.56 -2.14 -16.45
C LEU A 207 -2.84 -1.21 -17.63
N MET A 208 -3.64 -1.67 -18.60
CA MET A 208 -4.06 -0.83 -19.73
C MET A 208 -4.98 0.33 -19.33
N GLU A 209 -5.76 0.20 -18.26
CA GLU A 209 -6.56 1.28 -17.69
C GLU A 209 -5.66 2.29 -16.97
N GLU A 210 -4.73 1.81 -16.14
CA GLU A 210 -3.78 2.61 -15.38
C GLU A 210 -2.80 3.39 -16.29
N GLU A 211 -2.29 2.80 -17.37
CA GLU A 211 -1.44 3.51 -18.34
C GLU A 211 -2.15 4.64 -19.09
N LYS A 212 -3.48 4.56 -19.26
CA LYS A 212 -4.26 5.59 -19.95
C LYS A 212 -4.56 6.79 -19.05
N ILE A 213 -4.61 6.54 -17.74
CA ILE A 213 -4.78 7.59 -16.75
C ILE A 213 -3.38 8.12 -16.47
N ASN A 214 -2.98 9.24 -17.10
CA ASN A 214 -1.79 10.00 -16.67
C ASN A 214 -1.82 10.06 -15.14
N PRO A 215 -0.80 9.56 -14.41
CA PRO A 215 -0.96 9.20 -13.01
C PRO A 215 -1.46 10.42 -12.22
N PRO A 216 -2.69 10.41 -11.67
CA PRO A 216 -3.10 11.44 -10.76
C PRO A 216 -2.24 11.26 -9.51
N ASN A 217 -1.63 12.35 -9.06
CA ASN A 217 -0.82 12.46 -7.85
C ASN A 217 -1.48 11.94 -6.55
N ASP A 218 -2.71 11.44 -6.60
CA ASP A 218 -3.57 11.18 -5.44
C ASP A 218 -3.72 9.70 -5.08
N GLN A 219 -3.13 8.76 -5.84
CA GLN A 219 -3.06 7.34 -5.44
C GLN A 219 -1.67 7.00 -4.92
N VAL A 220 -1.23 7.70 -3.87
CA VAL A 220 -0.02 7.33 -3.11
C VAL A 220 -0.40 6.23 -2.11
N VAL A 221 -0.83 5.07 -2.62
CA VAL A 221 -0.70 3.81 -1.87
C VAL A 221 0.75 3.41 -2.08
N PHE A 222 1.60 3.49 -1.04
CA PHE A 222 3.05 3.23 -1.06
C PHE A 222 3.55 2.61 -2.37
N ASN A 223 3.78 3.48 -3.37
CA ASN A 223 4.31 3.06 -4.66
C ASN A 223 5.81 2.87 -4.45
N VAL A 224 6.17 1.72 -3.89
CA VAL A 224 7.56 1.30 -3.87
C VAL A 224 7.98 1.26 -5.33
N THR A 225 9.09 1.89 -5.67
CA THR A 225 9.75 1.81 -6.99
C THR A 225 9.99 0.37 -7.47
N ALA A 226 9.74 -0.64 -6.64
CA ALA A 226 9.74 -2.07 -6.91
C ALA A 226 8.45 -2.63 -7.55
N THR A 227 7.37 -1.84 -7.71
CA THR A 227 6.08 -2.31 -8.28
C THR A 227 5.89 -1.99 -9.77
N HIS A 228 6.92 -1.52 -10.47
CA HIS A 228 6.83 -1.26 -11.91
C HIS A 228 6.57 -2.56 -12.68
N LEU A 229 5.33 -2.75 -13.13
CA LEU A 229 4.89 -3.93 -13.86
C LEU A 229 4.89 -3.65 -15.36
N GLU A 230 5.77 -4.31 -16.10
CA GLU A 230 5.83 -4.18 -17.55
C GLU A 230 4.74 -5.01 -18.23
N MET A 231 4.08 -4.42 -19.23
CA MET A 231 3.01 -5.10 -19.97
C MET A 231 3.46 -6.40 -20.64
N ASP A 232 4.69 -6.47 -21.11
CA ASP A 232 5.23 -7.67 -21.75
C ASP A 232 5.47 -8.81 -20.76
N VAL A 233 5.76 -8.50 -19.49
CA VAL A 233 5.83 -9.49 -18.41
C VAL A 233 4.45 -10.11 -18.18
N VAL A 234 3.40 -9.29 -18.07
CA VAL A 234 2.02 -9.76 -17.89
C VAL A 234 1.57 -10.62 -19.07
N ARG A 235 1.82 -10.19 -20.31
CA ARG A 235 1.48 -10.95 -21.53
C ARG A 235 2.20 -12.28 -21.61
N SER A 236 3.50 -12.30 -21.26
CA SER A 236 4.30 -13.53 -21.25
C SER A 236 3.77 -14.52 -20.22
N SER A 237 3.48 -14.06 -19.00
CA SER A 237 2.86 -14.86 -17.95
C SER A 237 1.47 -15.37 -18.35
N LEU A 238 0.64 -14.54 -18.99
CA LEU A 238 -0.68 -14.93 -19.49
C LEU A 238 -0.58 -16.05 -20.55
N LYS A 239 0.37 -15.95 -21.48
CA LYS A 239 0.60 -17.01 -22.48
C LYS A 239 0.99 -18.33 -21.80
N LYS A 240 1.90 -18.28 -20.82
CA LYS A 240 2.35 -19.47 -20.07
C LYS A 240 1.23 -20.12 -19.27
N VAL A 241 0.39 -19.33 -18.57
CA VAL A 241 -0.73 -19.90 -17.81
C VAL A 241 -1.76 -20.55 -18.73
N ILE A 242 -2.06 -19.97 -19.90
CA ILE A 242 -2.97 -20.57 -20.88
C ILE A 242 -2.45 -21.93 -21.36
N GLU A 243 -1.16 -22.01 -21.70
CA GLU A 243 -0.52 -23.24 -22.14
C GLU A 243 -0.59 -24.32 -21.04
N MET A 244 -0.14 -23.99 -19.83
CA MET A 244 -0.12 -24.92 -18.71
C MET A 244 -1.53 -25.36 -18.30
N HIS A 245 -2.48 -24.43 -18.23
CA HIS A 245 -3.89 -24.70 -18.00
C HIS A 245 -4.42 -25.76 -18.97
N ASN A 246 -4.27 -25.53 -20.27
CA ASN A 246 -4.83 -26.42 -21.30
C ASN A 246 -4.13 -27.78 -21.33
N VAL A 247 -2.82 -27.82 -21.07
CA VAL A 247 -2.07 -29.08 -20.94
C VAL A 247 -2.54 -29.90 -19.74
N PHE A 248 -2.73 -29.27 -18.59
CA PHE A 248 -3.19 -29.97 -17.38
C PHE A 248 -4.64 -30.42 -17.49
N LEU A 249 -5.53 -29.57 -18.01
CA LEU A 249 -6.93 -29.93 -18.27
C LEU A 249 -7.02 -31.18 -19.16
N LYS A 250 -6.26 -31.22 -20.26
CA LYS A 250 -6.27 -32.37 -21.19
C LYS A 250 -5.69 -33.65 -20.57
N LYS A 251 -4.61 -33.54 -19.79
CA LYS A 251 -3.87 -34.71 -19.28
C LYS A 251 -4.38 -35.24 -17.95
N ARG A 252 -4.92 -34.37 -17.09
CA ARG A 252 -5.20 -34.65 -15.67
C ARG A 252 -6.59 -34.19 -15.22
N GLY A 253 -7.41 -33.66 -16.13
CA GLY A 253 -8.74 -33.14 -15.80
C GLY A 253 -8.70 -31.75 -15.16
N ASN A 254 -9.87 -31.26 -14.78
CA ASN A 254 -10.09 -29.92 -14.26
C ASN A 254 -9.59 -29.74 -12.82
N ILE A 255 -9.86 -30.71 -11.94
CA ILE A 255 -9.53 -30.60 -10.51
C ILE A 255 -8.74 -31.82 -10.06
N SER A 256 -7.64 -31.59 -9.34
CA SER A 256 -6.94 -32.63 -8.57
C SER A 256 -6.46 -32.09 -7.22
N SER A 257 -5.85 -32.96 -6.41
CA SER A 257 -5.15 -32.53 -5.18
C SER A 257 -3.96 -31.61 -5.45
N SER A 258 -3.46 -31.55 -6.69
CA SER A 258 -2.20 -30.88 -7.06
C SER A 258 -2.35 -29.76 -8.08
N HIS A 259 -3.54 -29.55 -8.64
CA HIS A 259 -3.80 -28.50 -9.62
C HIS A 259 -5.30 -28.20 -9.75
N ARG A 260 -5.62 -27.01 -10.25
CA ARG A 260 -6.98 -26.60 -10.65
C ARG A 260 -6.94 -25.86 -11.98
N THR A 261 -7.87 -26.19 -12.87
CA THR A 261 -8.13 -25.49 -14.13
C THR A 261 -9.63 -25.23 -14.25
N HIS A 262 -10.03 -24.38 -15.19
CA HIS A 262 -11.40 -24.29 -15.65
C HIS A 262 -11.81 -25.59 -16.36
N ASP A 263 -13.13 -25.79 -16.49
CA ASP A 263 -13.71 -26.98 -17.14
C ASP A 263 -13.50 -27.01 -18.65
N HIS A 264 -13.14 -25.86 -19.24
CA HIS A 264 -12.98 -25.68 -20.67
C HIS A 264 -11.62 -25.03 -20.99
N PRO A 265 -11.04 -25.32 -22.16
CA PRO A 265 -9.81 -24.66 -22.58
C PRO A 265 -9.97 -23.15 -22.66
N VAL A 266 -8.99 -22.42 -22.13
CA VAL A 266 -8.97 -20.95 -22.13
C VAL A 266 -8.04 -20.42 -23.23
N GLY A 267 -8.21 -19.14 -23.59
CA GLY A 267 -7.37 -18.46 -24.59
C GLY A 267 -7.56 -18.89 -26.05
N LEU A 268 -8.53 -19.78 -26.33
CA LEU A 268 -8.89 -20.11 -27.71
C LEU A 268 -9.63 -18.94 -28.35
N LYS A 269 -9.14 -18.47 -29.51
CA LYS A 269 -9.91 -17.53 -30.34
C LYS A 269 -11.25 -18.18 -30.66
N LYS A 270 -12.36 -17.51 -30.30
CA LYS A 270 -13.71 -17.96 -30.69
C LYS A 270 -13.68 -18.28 -32.19
N PRO A 271 -14.14 -19.47 -32.63
CA PRO A 271 -14.18 -19.76 -34.06
C PRO A 271 -14.99 -18.65 -34.72
N LYS A 272 -14.43 -18.01 -35.75
CA LYS A 272 -15.19 -17.09 -36.60
C LYS A 272 -16.41 -17.88 -37.06
N LYS A 273 -17.62 -17.46 -36.67
CA LYS A 273 -18.85 -18.01 -37.23
C LYS A 273 -18.71 -17.90 -38.75
N LYS A 274 -18.60 -19.04 -39.43
CA LYS A 274 -18.78 -19.07 -40.88
C LYS A 274 -20.24 -18.71 -41.09
N ILE A 275 -20.47 -17.51 -41.61
CA ILE A 275 -21.75 -17.07 -42.17
C ILE A 275 -21.99 -17.90 -43.43
#